data_AF-A0A2H3E1S8-F1
#
_entry.id   AF-A0A2H3E1S8-F1
#
_cell.length_a   1.000
_cell.length_b   1.000
_cell.length_c   1.000
_cell.angle_alpha   90.00
_cell.angle_beta   90.00
_cell.angle_gamma   90.00
#
_symmetry.space_group_name_H-M   'P 1'
#
loop_
_entity.id
_entity.type
_entity.pdbx_description
1 polymer ?
#
loop_
_entity_poly.entity_id
_entity_poly.type
_entity_poly.pdbx_seq_one_letter_code
_entity_poly.pdbx_strand_id
1 'polypeptide(L)'
;MRSILALFGRSGCSLTLLRLCDVRMTSYDMRSLFIRLPTLEDLRLANVGNDTITNTILRELAVIDESPPAFPKLHTLHIDGAWGFKPANFIKTVRSRRTLSTSYSQLRSVRVAWKAGVSDDMEDQAHAVASQLKDCEADGLELSSSVFQNASSR
;
A
#
# COMPACT_ATOMS: atom_id res chain seq x y z
N MET A 1 -3.94 3.27 28.66
CA MET A 1 -4.54 2.94 27.35
C MET A 1 -3.79 1.74 26.76
N ARG A 2 -4.45 0.62 26.46
CA ARG A 2 -3.81 -0.58 25.88
C ARG A 2 -3.90 -0.47 24.36
N SER A 3 -2.79 -0.15 23.70
CA SER A 3 -2.70 -0.11 22.23
C SER A 3 -2.18 -1.44 21.69
N ILE A 4 -2.71 -1.90 20.55
CA ILE A 4 -2.20 -3.08 19.85
C ILE A 4 -0.73 -2.90 19.42
N LEU A 5 -0.33 -1.66 19.11
CA LEU A 5 1.06 -1.32 18.81
C LEU A 5 1.96 -1.45 20.03
N ALA A 6 1.43 -1.16 21.23
CA ALA A 6 2.15 -1.38 22.48
C ALA A 6 2.27 -2.87 22.82
N LEU A 7 1.33 -3.70 22.39
CA LEU A 7 1.45 -5.15 22.50
C LEU A 7 2.58 -5.67 21.60
N PHE A 8 2.63 -5.26 20.33
CA PHE A 8 3.69 -5.66 19.39
C PHE A 8 5.08 -5.27 19.87
N GLY A 9 5.24 -4.03 20.37
CA GLY A 9 6.52 -3.58 20.90
C GLY A 9 6.99 -4.38 22.13
N ARG A 10 6.07 -4.83 22.99
CA ARG A 10 6.41 -5.63 24.19
C ARG A 10 6.60 -7.10 23.91
N SER A 11 5.93 -7.65 22.89
CA SER A 11 6.00 -9.08 22.60
C SER A 11 7.32 -9.50 21.94
N GLY A 12 8.11 -8.54 21.43
CA GLY A 12 9.32 -8.84 20.65
C GLY A 12 9.02 -9.58 19.35
N CYS A 13 7.75 -9.64 18.94
CA CYS A 13 7.33 -10.34 17.75
C CYS A 13 7.71 -9.53 16.51
N SER A 14 8.44 -10.17 15.59
CA SER A 14 8.70 -9.62 14.26
C SER A 14 7.46 -9.83 13.38
N LEU A 15 6.53 -8.88 13.44
CA LEU A 15 5.34 -8.94 12.59
C LEU A 15 5.77 -8.77 11.12
N THR A 16 5.50 -9.78 10.30
CA THR A 16 5.81 -9.79 8.86
C THR A 16 4.58 -9.57 8.01
N LEU A 17 3.38 -9.93 8.50
CA LEU A 17 2.11 -9.74 7.80
C LEU A 17 1.13 -8.92 8.64
N LEU A 18 0.56 -7.88 8.03
CA LEU A 18 -0.50 -7.06 8.62
C LEU A 18 -1.65 -6.91 7.62
N ARG A 19 -2.82 -7.41 8.02
CA ARG A 19 -4.07 -7.21 7.29
C ARG A 19 -5.05 -6.42 8.14
N LEU A 20 -5.49 -5.28 7.64
CA LEU A 20 -6.52 -4.45 8.26
C LEU A 20 -7.68 -4.29 7.28
N CYS A 21 -8.88 -4.65 7.72
CA CYS A 21 -10.11 -4.56 6.93
C CYS A 21 -11.17 -3.82 7.74
N ASP A 22 -11.83 -2.83 7.11
CA ASP A 22 -12.92 -2.06 7.71
C ASP A 22 -12.53 -1.31 9.00
N VAL A 23 -11.26 -0.88 9.08
CA VAL A 23 -10.71 -0.10 10.20
C VAL A 23 -10.49 1.34 9.75
N ARG A 24 -11.15 2.30 10.39
CA ARG A 24 -10.89 3.72 10.11
C ARG A 24 -9.49 4.10 10.62
N MET A 25 -8.62 4.44 9.69
CA MET A 25 -7.26 4.91 9.96
C MET A 25 -7.07 6.32 9.38
N THR A 26 -5.95 6.91 9.72
CA THR A 26 -5.46 8.16 9.15
C THR A 26 -4.03 7.97 8.64
N SER A 27 -3.52 8.93 7.88
CA SER A 27 -2.09 8.98 7.52
C SER A 27 -1.16 9.01 8.74
N TYR A 28 -1.60 9.54 9.89
CA TYR A 28 -0.83 9.49 11.15
C TYR A 28 -0.69 8.06 11.68
N ASP A 29 -1.76 7.27 11.61
CA ASP A 29 -1.74 5.86 12.01
C ASP A 29 -0.80 5.06 11.10
N MET A 30 -0.81 5.32 9.79
CA MET A 30 0.13 4.71 8.85
C MET A 30 1.59 5.02 9.19
N ARG A 31 1.91 6.28 9.51
CA ARG A 31 3.27 6.64 9.95
C ARG A 31 3.67 5.96 11.26
N SER A 32 2.70 5.79 12.17
CA SER A 32 2.94 5.03 13.40
C SER A 32 3.27 3.56 13.12
N LEU A 33 2.69 2.97 12.06
CA LEU A 33 3.06 1.62 11.60
C LEU A 33 4.46 1.58 11.01
N PHE A 34 4.85 2.58 10.19
CA PHE A 34 6.19 2.65 9.60
C PHE A 34 7.31 2.54 10.65
N ILE A 35 7.14 3.24 11.77
CA ILE A 35 8.12 3.29 12.85
C ILE A 35 8.14 1.97 13.65
N ARG A 36 6.97 1.37 13.87
CA ARG A 36 6.82 0.25 14.81
C ARG A 36 6.94 -1.13 14.18
N LEU A 37 6.74 -1.23 12.87
CA LEU A 37 6.75 -2.51 12.14
C LEU A 37 7.77 -2.49 10.99
N PRO A 38 9.07 -2.22 11.25
CA PRO A 38 10.07 -2.14 10.18
C PRO A 38 10.31 -3.47 9.46
N THR A 39 9.91 -4.59 10.08
CA THR A 39 10.04 -5.94 9.55
C THR A 39 8.87 -6.37 8.67
N LEU A 40 7.89 -5.49 8.43
CA LEU A 40 6.70 -5.84 7.67
C LEU A 40 7.06 -6.16 6.20
N GLU A 41 6.57 -7.30 5.75
CA GLU A 41 6.83 -7.92 4.44
C GLU A 41 5.56 -7.94 3.57
N ASP A 42 4.39 -8.13 4.20
CA ASP A 42 3.08 -8.16 3.57
C ASP A 42 2.10 -7.20 4.27
N LEU A 43 1.65 -6.19 3.53
CA LEU A 43 0.67 -5.21 3.98
C LEU A 43 -0.59 -5.28 3.12
N ARG A 44 -1.73 -5.55 3.78
CA ARG A 44 -3.04 -5.60 3.13
C ARG A 44 -4.02 -4.67 3.84
N LEU A 45 -4.50 -3.66 3.13
CA LEU A 45 -5.42 -2.65 3.65
C LEU A 45 -6.70 -2.65 2.82
N ALA A 46 -7.83 -2.92 3.46
CA ALA A 46 -9.14 -2.90 2.81
C ALA A 46 -10.09 -1.95 3.54
N ASN A 47 -10.66 -0.99 2.82
CA ASN A 47 -11.65 -0.04 3.33
C ASN A 47 -11.21 0.68 4.62
N VAL A 48 -9.96 1.17 4.64
CA VAL A 48 -9.34 1.76 5.84
C VAL A 48 -9.54 3.28 5.99
N GLY A 49 -10.41 3.88 5.20
CA GLY A 49 -10.59 5.33 5.10
C GLY A 49 -9.73 5.96 3.98
N ASN A 50 -10.28 7.03 3.38
CA ASN A 50 -9.71 7.72 2.23
C ASN A 50 -8.43 8.51 2.53
N ASP A 51 -8.30 9.00 3.76
CA ASP A 51 -7.17 9.81 4.21
C ASP A 51 -6.00 8.97 4.75
N THR A 52 -6.13 7.65 4.70
CA THR A 52 -5.11 6.70 5.21
C THR A 52 -3.93 6.60 4.26
N ILE A 53 -4.20 6.42 2.96
CA ILE A 53 -3.18 6.33 1.92
C ILE A 53 -3.28 7.57 1.06
N THR A 54 -2.44 8.56 1.36
CA THR A 54 -2.34 9.82 0.60
C THR A 54 -1.12 9.81 -0.32
N ASN A 55 -1.01 10.81 -1.20
CA ASN A 55 0.20 11.01 -2.01
C ASN A 55 1.48 11.11 -1.15
N THR A 56 1.37 11.69 0.04
CA THR A 56 2.50 11.80 0.98
C THR A 56 2.88 10.43 1.55
N ILE A 57 1.91 9.58 1.89
CA ILE A 57 2.15 8.21 2.35
C ILE A 57 2.78 7.36 1.25
N LEU A 58 2.30 7.48 0.01
CA LEU A 58 2.93 6.81 -1.14
C LEU A 58 4.38 7.26 -1.35
N ARG A 59 4.66 8.55 -1.19
CA ARG A 59 6.02 9.09 -1.27
C ARG A 59 6.94 8.52 -0.19
N GLU A 60 6.44 8.29 1.01
CA GLU A 60 7.20 7.65 2.11
C GLU A 60 7.44 6.16 1.86
N LEU A 61 6.53 5.47 1.15
CA LEU A 61 6.71 4.07 0.71
C LEU A 61 7.65 3.94 -0.49
N ALA A 62 7.85 5.02 -1.25
CA ALA A 62 8.74 5.04 -2.40
C ALA A 62 10.21 5.06 -1.95
N VAL A 63 11.09 4.55 -2.80
CA VAL A 63 12.53 4.75 -2.62
C VAL A 63 12.88 6.08 -3.28
N ILE A 64 13.28 7.07 -2.47
CA ILE A 64 13.62 8.41 -2.94
C ILE A 64 15.00 8.75 -2.37
N ASP A 65 15.94 8.95 -3.29
CA ASP A 65 17.32 9.34 -2.99
C ASP A 65 17.99 8.42 -1.96
N GLU A 66 18.63 8.98 -0.93
CA GLU A 66 19.40 8.26 0.09
C GLU A 66 18.56 7.84 1.32
N SER A 67 17.26 8.16 1.37
CA SER A 67 16.41 7.82 2.52
C SER A 67 15.89 6.38 2.42
N PRO A 68 15.91 5.60 3.51
CA PRO A 68 15.25 4.31 3.53
C PRO A 68 13.74 4.49 3.32
N PRO A 69 13.11 3.63 2.50
CA PRO A 69 11.66 3.65 2.32
C PRO A 69 10.98 3.17 3.61
N ALA A 70 9.75 3.63 3.81
CA ALA A 70 8.85 3.00 4.78
C ALA A 70 8.64 1.53 4.41
N PHE A 71 8.66 0.66 5.42
CA PHE A 71 8.66 -0.80 5.29
C PHE A 71 9.76 -1.32 4.32
N PRO A 72 11.04 -1.26 4.73
CA PRO A 72 12.17 -1.70 3.91
C PRO A 72 12.02 -3.11 3.34
N LYS A 73 11.40 -4.02 4.10
CA LYS A 73 11.21 -5.44 3.74
C LYS A 73 9.94 -5.74 2.94
N LEU A 74 9.10 -4.73 2.66
CA LEU A 74 7.81 -4.92 2.01
C LEU A 74 7.95 -5.46 0.59
N HIS A 75 7.42 -6.66 0.36
CA HIS A 75 7.32 -7.25 -0.98
C HIS A 75 5.86 -7.43 -1.44
N THR A 76 4.88 -7.35 -0.54
CA THR A 76 3.46 -7.43 -0.88
C THR A 76 2.71 -6.19 -0.40
N LEU A 77 2.06 -5.48 -1.33
CA LEU A 77 1.23 -4.32 -1.03
C LEU A 77 -0.13 -4.47 -1.70
N HIS A 78 -1.16 -4.77 -0.91
CA HIS A 78 -2.54 -4.88 -1.39
C HIS A 78 -3.40 -3.79 -0.75
N ILE A 79 -4.00 -2.94 -1.57
CA ILE A 79 -4.82 -1.82 -1.11
C ILE A 79 -6.16 -1.80 -1.84
N ASP A 80 -7.26 -2.08 -1.14
CA ASP A 80 -8.62 -1.96 -1.66
C ASP A 80 -9.40 -0.84 -0.93
N GLY A 81 -9.95 0.17 -1.62
CA GLY A 81 -10.66 1.25 -0.91
C GLY A 81 -11.01 2.48 -1.74
N ALA A 82 -11.57 3.47 -1.06
CA ALA A 82 -11.81 4.80 -1.63
C ALA A 82 -10.51 5.62 -1.51
N TRP A 83 -9.71 5.67 -2.58
CA TRP A 83 -8.38 6.27 -2.52
C TRP A 83 -8.36 7.75 -2.93
N GLY A 84 -7.75 8.59 -2.09
CA GLY A 84 -7.55 10.03 -2.37
C GLY A 84 -6.22 10.37 -3.06
N PHE A 85 -5.39 9.37 -3.37
CA PHE A 85 -4.11 9.59 -4.05
C PHE A 85 -4.24 9.62 -5.58
N LYS A 86 -3.28 10.26 -6.25
CA LYS A 86 -3.19 10.28 -7.72
C LYS A 86 -2.54 8.98 -8.23
N PRO A 87 -3.08 8.31 -9.26
CA PRO A 87 -2.50 7.08 -9.81
C PRO A 87 -1.02 7.20 -10.20
N ALA A 88 -0.62 8.35 -10.75
CA ALA A 88 0.77 8.62 -11.11
C ALA A 88 1.74 8.49 -9.92
N ASN A 89 1.32 8.88 -8.70
CA ASN A 89 2.15 8.72 -7.51
C ASN A 89 2.25 7.26 -7.08
N PHE A 90 1.17 6.48 -7.25
CA PHE A 90 1.18 5.05 -6.98
C PHE A 90 2.13 4.32 -7.94
N ILE A 91 2.02 4.59 -9.25
CA ILE A 91 2.90 4.03 -10.29
C ILE A 91 4.37 4.34 -9.99
N LYS A 92 4.68 5.61 -9.66
CA LYS A 92 6.04 6.03 -9.29
C LYS A 92 6.56 5.26 -8.08
N THR A 93 5.71 5.05 -7.07
CA THR A 93 6.05 4.30 -5.85
C THR A 93 6.40 2.86 -6.19
N VAL A 94 5.54 2.16 -6.94
CA VAL A 94 5.75 0.76 -7.34
C VAL A 94 7.04 0.62 -8.14
N ARG A 95 7.26 1.48 -9.14
CA ARG A 95 8.48 1.47 -9.97
C ARG A 95 9.73 1.69 -9.13
N SER A 96 9.74 2.67 -8.22
CA SER A 96 10.91 2.95 -7.36
C SER A 96 11.28 1.75 -6.48
N ARG A 97 10.27 1.00 -6.00
CA ARG A 97 10.46 -0.21 -5.19
C ARG A 97 10.83 -1.44 -6.03
N ARG A 98 10.81 -1.32 -7.36
CA ARG A 98 11.19 -2.38 -8.31
C ARG A 98 12.61 -2.20 -8.83
N THR A 99 13.00 -0.97 -9.16
CA THR A 99 14.23 -0.66 -9.89
C THR A 99 15.52 -0.62 -9.04
N LEU A 100 15.43 -0.71 -7.70
CA LEU A 100 16.61 -0.63 -6.81
C LEU A 100 17.04 -1.96 -6.18
N SER A 101 18.36 -2.10 -6.02
CA SER A 101 19.09 -3.34 -5.69
C SER A 101 19.74 -3.34 -4.30
N THR A 102 19.86 -4.56 -3.77
CA THR A 102 20.62 -5.06 -2.59
C THR A 102 20.16 -4.69 -1.18
N SER A 103 19.74 -3.46 -0.88
CA SER A 103 19.49 -3.07 0.52
C SER A 103 18.03 -3.23 1.00
N TYR A 104 17.07 -3.34 0.08
CA TYR A 104 15.64 -3.39 0.38
C TYR A 104 14.92 -4.47 -0.43
N SER A 105 13.79 -4.96 0.08
CA SER A 105 12.97 -5.92 -0.66
C SER A 105 12.28 -5.24 -1.83
N GLN A 106 12.32 -5.89 -2.99
CA GLN A 106 11.53 -5.49 -4.15
C GLN A 106 10.06 -5.86 -3.97
N LEU A 107 9.15 -5.01 -4.43
CA LEU A 107 7.71 -5.35 -4.48
C LEU A 107 7.47 -6.48 -5.48
N ARG A 108 6.95 -7.62 -5.02
CA ARG A 108 6.64 -8.80 -5.84
C ARG A 108 5.16 -8.93 -6.17
N SER A 109 4.30 -8.50 -5.26
CA SER A 109 2.85 -8.58 -5.41
C SER A 109 2.21 -7.25 -5.06
N VAL A 110 1.53 -6.65 -6.04
CA VAL A 110 0.89 -5.35 -5.90
C VAL A 110 -0.56 -5.47 -6.36
N ARG A 111 -1.47 -5.09 -5.46
CA ARG A 111 -2.88 -5.00 -5.77
C ARG A 111 -3.38 -3.61 -5.39
N VAL A 112 -4.10 -2.98 -6.31
CA VAL A 112 -4.86 -1.77 -6.03
C VAL A 112 -6.28 -1.95 -6.54
N ALA A 113 -7.25 -1.70 -5.68
CA ALA A 113 -8.65 -1.69 -6.06
C ALA A 113 -9.32 -0.42 -5.57
N TRP A 114 -10.09 0.22 -6.46
CA TRP A 114 -10.87 1.42 -6.13
C TRP A 114 -12.31 1.05 -5.81
N LYS A 115 -12.84 1.64 -4.75
CA LYS A 115 -14.25 1.49 -4.38
C LYS A 115 -15.13 2.30 -5.32
N ALA A 116 -16.00 1.64 -6.08
CA ALA A 116 -16.91 2.25 -7.03
C ALA A 116 -17.80 3.34 -6.39
N GLY A 117 -18.20 4.32 -7.20
CA GLY A 117 -19.14 5.38 -6.81
C GLY A 117 -18.53 6.52 -6.00
N VAL A 118 -17.19 6.60 -5.91
CA VAL A 118 -16.47 7.72 -5.26
C VAL A 118 -16.04 8.77 -6.30
N SER A 119 -15.76 8.35 -7.53
CA SER A 119 -15.44 9.23 -8.67
C SER A 119 -15.79 8.52 -9.98
N ASP A 120 -16.09 9.27 -11.03
CA ASP A 120 -16.38 8.73 -12.37
C ASP A 120 -15.11 8.18 -13.04
N ASP A 121 -13.95 8.76 -12.73
CA ASP A 121 -12.68 8.41 -13.38
C ASP A 121 -12.04 7.10 -12.88
N MET A 122 -12.68 6.33 -11.99
CA MET A 122 -12.02 5.21 -11.29
C MET A 122 -11.58 4.08 -12.22
N GLU A 123 -12.37 3.80 -13.26
CA GLU A 123 -12.02 2.79 -14.26
C GLU A 123 -10.80 3.23 -15.08
N ASP A 124 -10.76 4.51 -15.48
CA ASP A 124 -9.62 5.10 -16.18
C ASP A 124 -8.36 5.09 -15.30
N GLN A 125 -8.51 5.35 -14.00
CA GLN A 125 -7.40 5.28 -13.04
C GLN A 125 -6.87 3.84 -12.92
N ALA A 126 -7.75 2.85 -12.77
CA ALA A 126 -7.37 1.44 -12.70
C ALA A 126 -6.68 0.98 -13.99
N HIS A 127 -7.23 1.38 -15.15
CA HIS A 127 -6.64 1.09 -16.46
C HIS A 127 -5.27 1.75 -16.64
N ALA A 128 -5.12 3.00 -16.23
CA ALA A 128 -3.84 3.72 -16.31
C ALA A 128 -2.76 3.04 -15.45
N VAL A 129 -3.09 2.57 -14.24
CA VAL A 129 -2.15 1.81 -13.41
C VAL A 129 -1.76 0.49 -14.05
N ALA A 130 -2.74 -0.28 -14.55
CA ALA A 130 -2.46 -1.55 -15.22
C ALA A 130 -1.57 -1.36 -16.46
N SER A 131 -1.91 -0.38 -17.30
CA SER A 131 -1.18 -0.08 -18.54
C SER A 131 0.25 0.40 -18.27
N GLN A 132 0.45 1.30 -17.31
CA GLN A 132 1.77 1.87 -17.02
C GLN A 132 2.68 0.97 -16.19
N LEU A 133 2.17 -0.08 -15.55
CA LEU A 133 2.98 -1.06 -14.80
C LEU A 133 3.12 -2.41 -15.52
N LYS A 134 2.67 -2.49 -16.78
CA LYS A 134 2.74 -3.71 -17.59
C LYS A 134 4.17 -4.17 -17.86
N ASP A 135 5.11 -3.24 -17.96
CA ASP A 135 6.55 -3.52 -18.02
C ASP A 135 7.03 -4.22 -16.74
N CYS A 136 6.60 -3.75 -15.57
CA CYS A 136 6.94 -4.37 -14.29
C CYS A 136 6.33 -5.78 -14.16
N GLU A 137 5.14 -6.02 -14.72
CA GLU A 137 4.50 -7.34 -14.77
C GLU A 137 5.30 -8.34 -15.62
N ALA A 138 5.80 -7.91 -16.79
CA ALA A 138 6.70 -8.70 -17.61
C ALA A 138 7.99 -9.09 -16.86
N ASP A 139 8.45 -8.25 -15.94
CA ASP A 139 9.60 -8.49 -15.05
C ASP A 139 9.23 -9.23 -13.75
N GLY A 140 8.08 -9.94 -13.72
CA GLY A 140 7.66 -10.79 -12.60
C GLY A 140 6.96 -10.05 -11.46
N LEU A 141 6.26 -8.95 -11.74
CA LEU A 141 5.29 -8.35 -10.81
C LEU A 141 3.93 -9.00 -10.94
N GLU A 142 3.42 -9.57 -9.85
CA GLU A 142 2.02 -9.93 -9.76
C GLU A 142 1.22 -8.63 -9.56
N LEU A 143 0.62 -8.13 -10.64
CA LEU A 143 -0.17 -6.90 -10.63
C LEU A 143 -1.65 -7.20 -10.72
N SER A 144 -2.44 -6.56 -9.85
CA SER A 144 -3.90 -6.52 -9.98
C SER A 144 -4.39 -5.10 -9.79
N SER A 145 -5.13 -4.59 -10.77
CA SER A 145 -5.72 -3.24 -10.74
C SER A 145 -7.20 -3.36 -11.12
N SER A 146 -8.11 -2.90 -10.26
CA SER A 146 -9.55 -3.09 -10.49
C SER A 146 -10.42 -2.05 -9.81
N VAL A 147 -11.70 -2.01 -10.18
CA VAL A 147 -12.74 -1.28 -9.46
C VAL A 147 -13.70 -2.31 -8.85
N PHE A 148 -14.13 -2.11 -7.61
CA PHE A 148 -15.03 -3.03 -6.91
C PHE A 148 -16.22 -2.30 -6.29
N GLN A 149 -17.37 -2.98 -6.26
CA GLN A 149 -18.53 -2.59 -5.48
C GLN A 149 -18.55 -3.42 -4.19
N ASN A 150 -18.75 -2.79 -3.03
CA ASN A 150 -19.12 -3.58 -1.86
C ASN A 150 -20.53 -4.12 -2.11
N ALA A 151 -20.71 -5.43 -1.97
CA ALA A 151 -22.06 -5.97 -1.80
C ALA A 151 -22.68 -5.25 -0.60
N SER A 152 -23.75 -4.50 -0.83
CA SER A 152 -24.49 -3.81 0.22
C SER A 152 -24.78 -4.80 1.34
N SER A 153 -24.17 -4.59 2.51
CA SER A 153 -24.60 -5.25 3.74
C SER A 153 -26.04 -4.79 3.98
N ARG A 154 -26.98 -5.70 3.74
CA ARG A 154 -28.38 -5.56 4.16
C ARG A 154 -28.47 -5.53 5.68
#